data_AF-W7B243-F1
#
_entry.id   AF-W7B243-F1
#
_cell.length_a   1.000
_cell.length_b   1.000
_cell.length_c   1.000
_cell.angle_alpha   90.00
_cell.angle_beta   90.00
_cell.angle_gamma   90.00
#
_symmetry.space_group_name_H-M   'P 1'
#
loop_
_entity.id
_entity.type
_entity.pdbx_description
1 polymer ?
#
loop_
_entity_poly.entity_id
_entity_poly.type
_entity_poly.pdbx_seq_one_letter_code
_entity_poly.pdbx_strand_id
1 'polypeptide(L)'
;MNFKKWLILFISLLGICFLFTIPTLFADDNTVKDLTLTTSKASYSTSEIVNLRIQDLNHQDTKIIIPLPKAVTFEGGEDGDASITNDKTNQQIVLDFKKRLHP
;
A
#
# COMPACT_ATOMS: atom_id res chain seq x y z
N MET A 1 22.49 -14.95 -53.74
CA MET A 1 21.73 -14.40 -52.59
C MET A 1 22.44 -13.16 -52.10
N ASN A 2 21.77 -12.01 -52.02
CA ASN A 2 22.43 -10.70 -51.76
C ASN A 2 22.85 -10.58 -50.30
N PHE A 3 24.17 -10.64 -50.02
CA PHE A 3 24.75 -10.56 -48.66
C PHE A 3 24.20 -9.40 -47.82
N LYS A 4 23.95 -8.24 -48.47
CA LYS A 4 23.34 -7.06 -47.85
C LYS A 4 21.93 -7.32 -47.30
N LYS A 5 21.11 -8.12 -48.00
CA LYS A 5 19.75 -8.48 -47.55
C LYS A 5 19.79 -9.44 -46.36
N TRP A 6 20.78 -10.32 -46.32
CA TRP A 6 20.96 -11.26 -45.21
C TRP A 6 21.45 -10.55 -43.94
N LEU A 7 22.34 -9.57 -44.08
CA LEU A 7 22.80 -8.72 -42.98
C LEU A 7 21.65 -7.94 -42.31
N ILE A 8 20.75 -7.36 -43.12
CA ILE A 8 19.59 -6.60 -42.61
C ILE A 8 18.63 -7.50 -41.82
N LEU A 9 18.38 -8.73 -42.30
CA LEU A 9 17.54 -9.70 -41.59
C LEU A 9 18.17 -10.11 -40.26
N PHE A 10 19.50 -10.29 -40.22
CA PHE A 10 20.21 -10.68 -39.01
C PHE A 10 20.17 -9.59 -37.93
N ILE A 11 20.35 -8.33 -38.33
CA ILE A 11 20.28 -7.18 -37.41
C ILE A 11 18.86 -7.00 -36.86
N SER A 12 17.84 -7.16 -37.71
CA SER A 12 16.44 -7.09 -37.29
C SER A 12 16.10 -8.17 -36.26
N LEU A 13 16.56 -9.41 -36.49
CA LEU A 13 16.35 -10.52 -35.57
C LEU A 13 17.02 -10.31 -34.22
N LEU A 14 18.25 -9.79 -34.21
CA LEU A 14 18.97 -9.43 -32.99
C LEU A 14 18.24 -8.35 -32.18
N GLY A 15 17.69 -7.33 -32.86
CA GLY A 15 16.91 -6.28 -32.20
C GLY A 15 15.64 -6.81 -31.54
N ILE A 16 14.94 -7.74 -32.19
CA ILE A 16 13.74 -8.38 -31.63
C ILE A 16 14.10 -9.26 -30.43
N CYS A 17 15.19 -10.02 -30.49
CA CYS A 17 15.67 -10.82 -29.36
C CYS A 17 15.99 -9.95 -28.12
N PHE A 18 16.47 -8.72 -28.32
CA PHE A 18 16.79 -7.79 -27.23
C PHE A 18 15.53 -7.30 -26.48
N LEU A 19 14.35 -7.31 -27.13
CA LEU A 19 13.09 -6.98 -26.47
C LEU A 19 12.66 -8.06 -25.46
N PHE A 20 13.08 -9.31 -25.64
CA PHE A 20 12.77 -10.40 -24.70
C PHE A 20 13.66 -10.39 -23.46
N THR A 21 14.74 -9.60 -23.44
CA THR A 21 15.61 -9.44 -22.26
C THR A 21 15.25 -8.24 -21.39
N ILE A 22 14.25 -7.45 -21.78
CA ILE A 22 13.78 -6.34 -20.96
C ILE A 22 13.16 -6.96 -19.69
N PRO A 23 13.75 -6.76 -18.50
CA PRO A 23 13.13 -7.21 -17.27
C PRO A 23 11.75 -6.55 -17.21
N THR A 24 10.71 -7.36 -16.99
CA THR A 24 9.38 -6.84 -16.72
C THR A 24 9.54 -5.87 -15.56
N LEU A 25 9.32 -4.57 -15.82
CA LEU A 25 9.18 -3.59 -14.77
C LEU A 25 8.00 -4.08 -13.94
N PHE A 26 8.30 -4.71 -12.80
CA PHE A 26 7.28 -5.06 -11.83
C PHE A 26 6.58 -3.75 -11.52
N ALA A 27 5.30 -3.66 -11.89
CA ALA A 27 4.45 -2.60 -11.41
C ALA A 27 4.59 -2.64 -9.88
N ASP A 28 5.08 -1.55 -9.33
CA ASP A 28 5.32 -1.37 -7.90
C ASP A 28 4.03 -1.73 -7.17
N ASP A 29 4.01 -2.93 -6.59
CA ASP A 29 2.87 -3.45 -5.86
C ASP A 29 2.88 -2.74 -4.52
N ASN A 30 2.28 -1.55 -4.49
CA ASN A 30 2.14 -0.69 -3.31
C ASN A 30 1.25 -1.30 -2.21
N THR A 31 1.01 -2.61 -2.22
CA THR A 31 0.35 -3.30 -1.13
C THR A 31 1.31 -3.44 0.05
N VAL A 32 1.08 -2.61 1.06
CA VAL A 32 1.70 -2.65 2.39
C VAL A 32 1.27 -3.96 3.05
N LYS A 33 2.09 -5.02 2.93
CA LYS A 33 1.77 -6.39 3.40
C LYS A 33 1.82 -6.55 4.92
N ASP A 34 2.47 -5.62 5.60
CA ASP A 34 2.64 -5.54 7.04
C ASP A 34 1.43 -4.92 7.75
N LEU A 35 0.54 -4.22 7.05
CA LEU A 35 -0.64 -3.59 7.64
C LEU A 35 -1.94 -4.35 7.29
N THR A 36 -2.64 -4.84 8.31
CA THR A 36 -3.93 -5.52 8.16
C THR A 36 -5.04 -4.71 8.83
N LEU A 37 -6.10 -4.42 8.07
CA LEU A 37 -7.33 -3.78 8.56
C LEU A 37 -8.43 -4.82 8.56
N THR A 38 -9.06 -5.05 9.71
CA THR A 38 -10.18 -5.97 9.87
C THR A 38 -11.37 -5.26 10.48
N THR A 39 -12.56 -5.66 10.06
CA THR A 39 -13.80 -5.17 10.66
C THR A 39 -14.69 -6.36 10.98
N SER A 40 -15.68 -6.16 11.85
CA SER A 40 -16.57 -7.26 12.30
C SER A 40 -17.51 -7.81 11.22
N LYS A 41 -17.76 -7.05 10.14
CA LYS A 41 -18.78 -7.34 9.12
C LYS A 41 -18.32 -6.83 7.76
N ALA A 42 -18.75 -7.49 6.68
CA ALA A 42 -18.45 -7.06 5.32
C ALA A 42 -19.23 -5.80 4.90
N SER A 43 -20.39 -5.54 5.51
CA SER A 43 -21.27 -4.41 5.19
C SER A 43 -21.89 -3.82 6.45
N TYR A 44 -22.08 -2.51 6.44
CA TYR A 44 -22.67 -1.75 7.54
C TYR A 44 -23.83 -0.89 7.01
N SER A 45 -24.82 -0.66 7.86
CA SER A 45 -25.94 0.22 7.54
C SER A 45 -25.58 1.69 7.79
N THR A 46 -26.36 2.61 7.23
CA THR A 46 -26.19 4.05 7.50
C THR A 46 -26.39 4.32 9.00
N SER A 47 -25.43 5.00 9.64
CA SER A 47 -25.39 5.29 11.08
C SER A 47 -24.99 4.14 12.01
N GLU A 48 -24.47 3.03 11.49
CA GLU A 48 -23.91 1.95 12.31
C GLU A 48 -22.44 2.26 12.68
N ILE A 49 -22.04 1.91 13.91
CA ILE A 49 -20.65 2.04 14.36
C ILE A 49 -19.81 0.92 13.76
N VAL A 50 -18.73 1.29 13.07
CA VAL A 50 -17.77 0.35 12.50
C VAL A 50 -16.61 0.17 13.47
N ASN A 51 -16.48 -1.03 14.03
CA ASN A 51 -15.29 -1.40 14.79
C ASN A 51 -14.19 -1.82 13.82
N LEU A 52 -13.18 -0.96 13.69
CA LEU A 52 -11.99 -1.19 12.87
C LEU A 52 -10.83 -1.65 13.76
N ARG A 53 -10.30 -2.83 13.50
CA ARG A 53 -9.08 -3.34 14.13
C ARG A 53 -7.93 -3.23 13.14
N ILE A 54 -6.87 -2.57 13.60
CA ILE A 54 -5.66 -2.33 12.83
C ILE A 54 -4.54 -3.15 13.45
N GLN A 55 -3.85 -3.93 12.63
CA GLN A 55 -2.69 -4.72 13.04
C GLN A 55 -1.54 -4.41 12.11
N ASP A 56 -0.44 -3.98 12.70
CA ASP A 56 0.81 -3.71 12.00
C ASP A 56 1.86 -4.77 12.42
N LEU A 57 2.46 -5.43 11.44
CA LEU A 57 3.50 -6.44 11.61
C LEU A 57 4.90 -5.83 11.60
N ASN A 58 5.03 -4.57 11.17
CA ASN A 58 6.31 -3.87 11.09
C ASN A 58 6.50 -2.95 12.29
N HIS A 59 7.17 -3.46 13.31
CA HIS A 59 7.46 -2.71 14.54
C HIS A 59 8.40 -1.50 14.36
N GLN A 60 8.93 -1.26 13.16
CA GLN A 60 9.72 -0.05 12.88
C GLN A 60 8.86 1.13 12.46
N ASP A 61 7.60 0.89 12.12
CA ASP A 61 6.67 1.94 11.75
C ASP A 61 6.39 2.82 12.98
N THR A 62 6.48 4.12 12.75
CA THR A 62 6.26 5.14 13.78
C THR A 62 4.92 5.83 13.61
N LYS A 63 4.30 5.66 12.45
CA LYS A 63 3.09 6.37 12.07
C LYS A 63 2.28 5.58 11.05
N ILE A 64 0.97 5.46 11.29
CA ILE A 64 0.00 4.97 10.32
C ILE A 64 -1.06 6.06 10.11
N ILE A 65 -1.44 6.29 8.85
CA ILE A 65 -2.49 7.26 8.49
C ILE A 65 -3.61 6.51 7.79
N ILE A 66 -4.83 6.67 8.30
CA ILE A 66 -6.03 6.03 7.77
C ILE A 66 -6.98 7.12 7.29
N PRO A 67 -7.13 7.32 5.98
CA PRO A 67 -8.09 8.28 5.45
C PRO A 67 -9.52 7.79 5.73
N LEU A 68 -10.37 8.71 6.17
CA LEU A 68 -11.78 8.45 6.41
C LEU A 68 -12.63 8.99 5.25
N PRO A 69 -13.61 8.22 4.76
CA PRO A 69 -14.62 8.75 3.87
C PRO A 69 -15.42 9.87 4.53
N LYS A 70 -15.88 10.86 3.76
CA LYS A 70 -16.66 12.01 4.25
C LYS A 70 -17.90 11.65 5.08
N ALA A 71 -18.49 10.48 4.82
CA ALA A 71 -19.68 9.99 5.49
C ALA A 71 -19.38 9.25 6.81
N VAL A 72 -18.11 9.09 7.18
CA VAL A 72 -17.67 8.37 8.37
C VAL A 72 -17.12 9.38 9.38
N THR A 73 -17.58 9.27 10.62
CA THR A 73 -17.07 10.07 11.74
C THR A 73 -16.31 9.14 12.69
N PHE A 74 -15.15 9.61 13.17
CA PHE A 74 -14.40 8.90 14.20
C PHE A 74 -15.01 9.18 15.58
N GLU A 75 -15.49 8.12 16.22
CA GLU A 75 -16.11 8.17 17.56
C GLU A 75 -15.10 7.93 18.69
N GLY A 76 -13.95 7.33 18.41
CA GLY A 76 -12.94 6.96 19.41
C GLY A 76 -12.25 5.65 19.09
N GLY A 77 -11.27 5.28 19.92
CA GLY A 77 -10.56 4.02 19.82
C GLY A 77 -9.85 3.66 21.12
N GLU A 78 -9.51 2.39 21.27
CA GLU A 78 -8.66 1.92 22.35
C GLU A 78 -7.19 2.09 21.95
N ASP A 79 -6.46 2.92 22.69
CA ASP A 79 -5.02 3.09 22.52
C ASP A 79 -4.31 1.83 23.05
N GLY A 80 -3.69 1.06 22.15
CA GLY A 80 -2.70 0.05 22.51
C GLY A 80 -1.33 0.69 22.75
N ASP A 81 -0.36 0.35 21.90
CA ASP A 81 0.99 0.95 21.91
C ASP A 81 1.08 2.27 21.10
N ALA A 82 -0.03 2.71 20.50
CA ALA A 82 -0.14 3.92 19.68
C ALA A 82 -1.01 4.97 20.35
N SER A 83 -0.75 6.24 20.04
CA SER A 83 -1.67 7.34 20.32
C SER A 83 -2.51 7.64 19.09
N ILE A 84 -3.83 7.64 19.27
CA ILE A 84 -4.79 7.93 18.20
C ILE A 84 -5.11 9.43 18.14
N THR A 85 -4.92 10.05 16.98
CA THR A 85 -5.32 11.44 16.70
C THR A 85 -6.32 11.50 15.55
N ASN A 86 -7.45 12.18 15.77
CA ASN A 86 -8.40 12.52 14.71
C ASN A 86 -8.03 13.85 14.05
N ASP A 87 -7.49 13.78 12.83
CA ASP A 87 -7.21 14.95 12.00
C ASP A 87 -8.43 15.28 11.13
N LYS A 88 -9.30 16.11 11.71
CA LYS A 88 -10.54 16.56 11.05
C LYS A 88 -10.29 17.41 9.80
N THR A 89 -9.14 18.06 9.69
CA THR A 89 -8.81 18.95 8.57
C THR A 89 -8.56 18.12 7.32
N ASN A 90 -7.80 17.03 7.45
CA ASN A 90 -7.49 16.12 6.35
C ASN A 90 -8.44 14.92 6.26
N GLN A 91 -9.45 14.84 7.14
CA GLN A 91 -10.42 13.74 7.24
C GLN A 91 -9.73 12.38 7.38
N GLN A 92 -8.87 12.24 8.39
CA GLN A 92 -8.07 11.04 8.60
C GLN A 92 -7.84 10.76 10.09
N ILE A 93 -7.53 9.49 10.40
CA ILE A 93 -7.04 9.07 11.70
C ILE A 93 -5.53 8.86 11.58
N VAL A 94 -4.77 9.40 12.52
CA VAL A 94 -3.33 9.20 12.62
C VAL A 94 -3.05 8.37 13.86
N LEU A 95 -2.33 7.27 13.69
CA LEU A 95 -1.78 6.46 14.77
C LEU A 95 -0.30 6.77 14.88
N ASP A 96 0.13 7.34 16.00
CA ASP A 96 1.54 7.59 16.28
C ASP A 96 2.04 6.54 17.30
N PHE A 97 2.97 5.69 16.88
CA PHE A 97 3.58 4.68 17.75
C PHE A 97 4.76 5.29 18.48
N LYS A 98 4.84 5.09 19.80
CA LYS A 98 6.08 5.42 20.52
C LYS A 98 7.19 4.54 19.99
N LYS A 99 8.20 5.16 19.37
CA LYS A 99 9.42 4.47 18.90
C LYS A 99 9.95 3.62 20.06
N ARG A 100 9.90 2.29 19.94
CA ARG A 100 10.54 1.42 20.93
C ARG A 100 12.04 1.65 20.83
N LEU A 101 12.59 2.43 21.76
CA LEU A 101 14.03 2.48 22.00
C LEU A 101 14.44 1.07 22.44
N HIS A 102 15.06 0.31 21.54
CA HIS A 102 15.78 -0.89 21.95
C HIS A 102 16.91 -0.46 22.89
N PRO A 103 17.03 -1.06 24.09
CA PRO A 103 18.20 -0.89 24.95
C PRO A 103 19.45 -1.51 24.33
#